data_AF-A0A351BGN2-F1
#
_entry.id   AF-A0A351BGN2-F1
#
_cell.length_a   1.000
_cell.length_b   1.000
_cell.length_c   1.000
_cell.angle_alpha   90.00
_cell.angle_beta   90.00
_cell.angle_gamma   90.00
#
_symmetry.space_group_name_H-M   'P 1'
#
loop_
_entity.id
_entity.type
_entity.pdbx_description
1 polymer ?
#
loop_
_entity_poly.entity_id
_entity_poly.type
_entity_poly.pdbx_seq_one_letter_code
_entity_poly.pdbx_strand_id
1 'polypeptide(L)'
;PLEEALVTDIVQAAQLHVDETSWPESGALLWLWALVTTHTVLFLIGPRSRAMLENALQDGFFGLLISDGYGVYRAWENRLRCWPHLMRKLRGLAESSDARVSGVGQEMEGIMKTLMAAIYAARLDLPAEGLPARYANEIERLRHLCEAHRMDDHSVLRRVVREFLYDWDVILRPVAEPHLPLSNNAAEQALRHWVISRTISHGTRSEEGSRAFAFLASLIETCRRRGASAWQYLGTVIAAARKALQLPTIPT
;
A
#
# COMPACT_ATOMS: atom_id res chain seq x y z
N PRO A 1 19.03 15.09 9.76
CA PRO A 1 19.17 15.74 8.44
C PRO A 1 18.63 14.92 7.26
N LEU A 2 19.23 13.77 6.89
CA LEU A 2 18.79 13.01 5.71
C LEU A 2 17.47 12.26 5.92
N GLU A 3 17.25 11.70 7.12
CA GLU A 3 15.99 11.06 7.49
C GLU A 3 14.82 12.07 7.48
N GLU A 4 15.04 13.27 8.04
CA GLU A 4 14.07 14.38 8.01
C GLU A 4 13.76 14.85 6.59
N ALA A 5 14.75 14.85 5.69
CA ALA A 5 14.54 15.18 4.28
C ALA A 5 13.64 14.13 3.59
N LEU A 6 13.87 12.82 3.84
CA LEU A 6 12.98 11.77 3.33
C LEU A 6 11.55 11.95 3.85
N VAL A 7 11.38 12.19 5.15
CA VAL A 7 10.05 12.42 5.74
C VAL A 7 9.37 13.64 5.10
N THR A 8 10.10 14.75 4.94
CA THR A 8 9.59 15.97 4.31
C THR A 8 9.09 15.70 2.89
N ASP A 9 9.87 14.97 2.09
CA ASP A 9 9.47 14.59 0.72
C ASP A 9 8.23 13.69 0.71
N ILE A 10 8.10 12.78 1.68
CA ILE A 10 6.94 11.89 1.82
C ILE A 10 5.68 12.68 2.19
N VAL A 11 5.73 13.55 3.20
CA VAL A 11 4.54 14.27 3.70
C VAL A 11 4.01 15.30 2.70
N GLN A 12 4.88 15.85 1.85
CA GLN A 12 4.51 16.80 0.79
C GLN A 12 3.98 16.11 -0.49
N ALA A 13 4.09 14.79 -0.60
CA ALA A 13 3.68 14.09 -1.80
C ALA A 13 2.15 14.04 -1.96
N ALA A 14 1.69 14.13 -3.21
CA ALA A 14 0.27 14.03 -3.53
C ALA A 14 -0.29 12.61 -3.33
N GLN A 15 0.56 11.58 -3.49
CA GLN A 15 0.18 10.18 -3.37
C GLN A 15 1.26 9.42 -2.59
N LEU A 16 0.80 8.55 -1.69
CA LEU A 16 1.66 7.73 -0.85
C LEU A 16 1.16 6.28 -0.85
N HIS A 17 1.99 5.39 -1.38
CA HIS A 17 1.79 3.95 -1.29
C HIS A 17 2.35 3.44 0.03
N VAL A 18 1.56 2.71 0.81
CA VAL A 18 1.97 2.16 2.11
C VAL A 18 1.70 0.68 2.19
N ASP A 19 2.70 -0.10 2.60
CA ASP A 19 2.58 -1.53 2.87
C ASP A 19 3.57 -1.94 3.96
N GLU A 20 3.39 -3.13 4.52
CA GLU A 20 4.23 -3.63 5.60
C GLU A 20 4.44 -5.15 5.53
N THR A 21 5.63 -5.59 5.91
CA THR A 21 5.95 -7.02 6.02
C THR A 21 6.62 -7.33 7.35
N SER A 22 6.46 -8.54 7.87
CA SER A 22 7.06 -8.94 9.13
C SER A 22 8.59 -8.76 9.12
N TRP A 23 9.16 -8.39 10.25
CA TRP A 23 10.60 -8.21 10.39
C TRP A 23 11.05 -8.69 11.77
N PRO A 24 11.80 -9.80 11.87
CA PRO A 24 12.32 -10.25 13.15
C PRO A 24 13.52 -9.38 13.57
N GLU A 25 13.49 -8.90 14.81
CA GLU A 25 14.60 -8.20 15.47
C GLU A 25 14.95 -8.95 16.75
N SER A 26 16.11 -9.60 16.80
CA SER A 26 16.54 -10.38 17.97
C SER A 26 15.47 -11.37 18.51
N GLY A 27 14.65 -11.92 17.61
CA GLY A 27 13.53 -12.81 17.96
C GLY A 27 12.20 -12.11 18.26
N ALA A 28 12.17 -10.79 18.42
CA ALA A 28 10.94 -10.01 18.51
C ALA A 28 10.32 -9.79 17.11
N LEU A 29 8.99 -9.89 17.02
CA LEU A 29 8.26 -9.66 15.77
C LEU A 29 7.93 -8.17 15.62
N LEU A 30 8.61 -7.51 14.68
CA LEU A 30 8.32 -6.17 14.20
C LEU A 30 7.85 -6.19 12.74
N TRP A 31 7.67 -5.02 12.14
CA TRP A 31 7.28 -4.83 10.76
C TRP A 31 8.18 -3.83 10.06
N LEU A 32 8.64 -4.19 8.87
CA LEU A 32 9.24 -3.29 7.91
C LEU A 32 8.10 -2.61 7.14
N TRP A 33 7.87 -1.35 7.47
CA TRP A 33 6.95 -0.44 6.79
C TRP A 33 7.64 0.15 5.57
N ALA A 34 6.93 0.22 4.45
CA ALA A 34 7.37 0.89 3.23
C ALA A 34 6.40 2.02 2.90
N LEU A 35 6.91 3.25 2.92
CA LEU A 35 6.22 4.47 2.53
C LEU A 35 6.83 4.94 1.22
N VAL A 36 6.05 4.87 0.14
CA VAL A 36 6.55 4.98 -1.23
C VAL A 36 5.80 6.05 -2.01
N THR A 37 6.54 7.04 -2.50
CA THR A 37 6.05 8.02 -3.47
C THR A 37 6.68 7.76 -4.83
N THR A 38 6.43 8.63 -5.81
CA THR A 38 7.08 8.57 -7.12
C THR A 38 8.60 8.60 -7.01
N HIS A 39 9.16 9.49 -6.18
CA HIS A 39 10.60 9.79 -6.15
C HIS A 39 11.29 9.44 -4.84
N THR A 40 10.55 9.11 -3.78
CA THR A 40 11.10 8.89 -2.44
C THR A 40 10.53 7.61 -1.84
N VAL A 41 11.40 6.83 -1.21
CA VAL A 41 11.00 5.68 -0.39
C VAL A 41 11.58 5.81 1.00
N LEU A 42 10.71 5.69 1.99
CA LEU A 42 11.06 5.61 3.40
C LEU A 42 10.66 4.24 3.92
N PHE A 43 11.65 3.53 4.45
CA PHE A 43 11.45 2.31 5.22
C PHE A 43 11.63 2.59 6.70
N LEU A 44 10.80 1.96 7.51
CA LEU A 44 10.88 2.01 8.97
C LEU A 44 10.66 0.61 9.53
N ILE A 45 11.38 0.24 10.58
CA ILE A 45 11.15 -1.02 11.29
C ILE A 45 10.57 -0.69 12.66
N GLY A 46 9.41 -1.26 12.98
CA GLY A 46 8.74 -0.98 14.26
C GLY A 46 7.44 -1.77 14.45
N PRO A 47 6.66 -1.46 15.50
CA PRO A 47 5.40 -2.15 15.78
C PRO A 47 4.39 -2.04 14.63
N ARG A 48 3.51 -3.06 14.48
CA ARG A 48 2.37 -2.98 13.57
C ARG A 48 1.21 -2.20 14.19
N SER A 49 1.33 -0.89 14.27
CA SER A 49 0.31 -0.05 14.90
C SER A 49 0.02 1.19 14.07
N ARG A 50 -1.18 1.76 14.31
CA ARG A 50 -1.56 3.08 13.77
C ARG A 50 -0.56 4.16 14.19
N ALA A 51 -0.18 4.17 15.46
CA ALA A 51 0.77 5.14 16.03
C ALA A 51 2.12 5.12 15.32
N MET A 52 2.59 3.97 14.82
CA MET A 52 3.82 3.88 14.04
C MET A 52 3.75 4.74 12.78
N LEU A 53 2.64 4.65 12.04
CA LEU A 53 2.44 5.42 10.81
C LEU A 53 2.14 6.89 11.10
N GLU A 54 1.37 7.22 12.15
CA GLU A 54 1.14 8.61 12.57
C GLU A 54 2.46 9.31 12.93
N ASN A 55 3.31 8.66 13.72
CA ASN A 55 4.63 9.18 14.07
C ASN A 55 5.53 9.36 12.84
N ALA A 56 5.48 8.43 11.88
CA ALA A 56 6.23 8.50 10.64
C ALA A 56 5.80 9.69 9.76
N LEU A 57 4.50 9.98 9.73
CA LEU A 57 3.92 11.05 8.92
C LEU A 57 3.85 12.38 9.67
N GLN A 58 4.13 12.41 10.98
CA GLN A 58 4.12 13.60 11.83
C GLN A 58 2.84 14.42 11.72
N ASP A 59 1.69 13.76 11.54
CA ASP A 59 0.38 14.36 11.24
C ASP A 59 0.38 15.33 10.02
N GLY A 60 1.40 15.27 9.17
CA GLY A 60 1.63 16.21 8.07
C GLY A 60 1.21 15.72 6.68
N PHE A 61 0.77 14.47 6.54
CA PHE A 61 0.38 13.92 5.24
C PHE A 61 -1.12 14.07 4.98
N PHE A 62 -1.45 14.91 4.00
CA PHE A 62 -2.83 15.20 3.56
C PHE A 62 -3.14 14.65 2.16
N GLY A 63 -2.15 14.01 1.52
CA GLY A 63 -2.28 13.41 0.20
C GLY A 63 -3.16 12.15 0.19
N LEU A 64 -3.16 11.48 -0.96
CA LEU A 64 -3.90 10.24 -1.17
C LEU A 64 -3.08 9.04 -0.68
N LEU A 65 -3.57 8.36 0.36
CA LEU A 65 -2.94 7.14 0.88
C LEU A 65 -3.45 5.91 0.12
N ILE A 66 -2.55 5.09 -0.43
CA ILE A 66 -2.90 3.90 -1.21
C ILE A 66 -2.34 2.69 -0.46
N SER A 67 -3.20 1.79 -0.01
CA SER A 67 -2.79 0.69 0.86
C SER A 67 -3.57 -0.60 0.63
N ASP A 68 -3.16 -1.63 1.35
CA ASP A 68 -3.83 -2.92 1.40
C ASP A 68 -5.07 -2.94 2.33
N GLY A 69 -5.48 -4.17 2.66
CA GLY A 69 -6.42 -4.65 3.65
C GLY A 69 -6.43 -4.05 5.06
N TYR A 70 -5.31 -3.57 5.56
CA TYR A 70 -5.12 -3.50 7.00
C TYR A 70 -5.92 -2.37 7.67
N GLY A 71 -6.60 -2.70 8.77
CA GLY A 71 -7.59 -1.82 9.40
C GLY A 71 -7.02 -0.51 9.95
N VAL A 72 -5.72 -0.42 10.24
CA VAL A 72 -5.09 0.82 10.72
C VAL A 72 -5.17 1.94 9.70
N TYR A 73 -5.16 1.61 8.40
CA TYR A 73 -5.22 2.59 7.32
C TYR A 73 -6.56 3.33 7.26
N ARG A 74 -7.60 2.83 7.93
CA ARG A 74 -8.90 3.52 8.03
C ARG A 74 -8.84 4.81 8.85
N ALA A 75 -7.75 5.07 9.56
CA ALA A 75 -7.51 6.36 10.19
C ALA A 75 -7.31 7.51 9.17
N TRP A 76 -7.02 7.19 7.90
CA TRP A 76 -6.91 8.16 6.81
C TRP A 76 -8.17 8.14 5.95
N GLU A 77 -8.88 9.27 5.91
CA GLU A 77 -10.10 9.43 5.11
C GLU A 77 -9.80 9.47 3.60
N ASN A 78 -8.78 10.25 3.20
CA ASN A 78 -8.35 10.36 1.81
C ASN A 78 -7.46 9.17 1.42
N ARG A 79 -8.07 7.99 1.29
CA ARG A 79 -7.37 6.75 0.93
C ARG A 79 -8.00 6.00 -0.25
N LEU A 80 -7.22 5.09 -0.82
CA LEU A 80 -7.66 4.08 -1.77
C LEU A 80 -7.28 2.68 -1.32
N ARG A 81 -8.13 1.73 -1.70
CA ARG A 81 -7.92 0.31 -1.46
C ARG A 81 -7.29 -0.36 -2.68
N CYS A 82 -6.27 -1.19 -2.45
CA CYS A 82 -5.67 -2.00 -3.49
C CYS A 82 -6.67 -3.05 -4.04
N TRP A 83 -7.19 -2.84 -5.24
CA TRP A 83 -8.11 -3.75 -5.92
C TRP A 83 -7.51 -5.15 -6.15
N PRO A 84 -6.23 -5.33 -6.54
CA PRO A 84 -5.61 -6.65 -6.60
C PRO A 84 -5.73 -7.47 -5.31
N HIS A 85 -5.68 -6.85 -4.13
CA HIS A 85 -5.92 -7.55 -2.86
C HIS A 85 -7.37 -8.00 -2.72
N LEU A 86 -8.32 -7.14 -3.09
CA LEU A 86 -9.75 -7.48 -3.08
C LEU A 86 -10.05 -8.62 -4.07
N MET A 87 -9.52 -8.53 -5.29
CA MET A 87 -9.67 -9.56 -6.32
C MET A 87 -9.14 -10.92 -5.87
N ARG A 88 -8.00 -10.98 -5.17
CA ARG A 88 -7.49 -12.23 -4.58
C ARG A 88 -8.43 -12.81 -3.52
N LYS A 89 -9.04 -11.97 -2.68
CA LYS A 89 -10.03 -12.41 -1.68
C LYS A 89 -11.29 -12.96 -2.35
N LEU A 90 -11.80 -12.26 -3.37
CA LEU A 90 -12.96 -12.72 -4.14
C LEU A 90 -12.67 -14.02 -4.88
N ARG A 91 -11.47 -14.15 -5.49
CA ARG A 91 -11.03 -15.41 -6.10
C ARG A 91 -11.02 -16.56 -5.08
N GLY A 92 -10.50 -16.32 -3.87
CA GLY A 92 -10.51 -17.33 -2.81
C GLY A 92 -11.92 -17.75 -2.38
N LEU A 93 -12.92 -16.85 -2.45
CA LEU A 93 -14.33 -17.23 -2.27
C LEU A 93 -14.84 -18.03 -3.48
N ALA A 94 -14.55 -17.57 -4.70
CA ALA A 94 -14.96 -18.22 -5.94
C ALA A 94 -14.44 -19.66 -6.08
N GLU A 95 -13.28 -19.95 -5.49
CA GLU A 95 -12.63 -21.28 -5.45
C GLU A 95 -13.01 -22.11 -4.22
N SER A 96 -13.94 -21.63 -3.38
CA SER A 96 -14.43 -22.38 -2.22
C SER A 96 -15.05 -23.72 -2.62
N SER A 97 -14.87 -24.73 -1.78
CA SER A 97 -15.56 -26.03 -1.91
C SER A 97 -17.05 -25.95 -1.54
N ASP A 98 -17.47 -24.92 -0.78
CA ASP A 98 -18.88 -24.62 -0.55
C ASP A 98 -19.47 -23.95 -1.81
N ALA A 99 -20.37 -24.66 -2.49
CA ALA A 99 -20.96 -24.20 -3.76
C ALA A 99 -21.70 -22.87 -3.65
N ARG A 100 -22.33 -22.57 -2.50
CA ARG A 100 -23.02 -21.30 -2.27
C ARG A 100 -22.00 -20.17 -2.14
N VAL A 101 -20.93 -20.38 -1.37
CA VAL A 101 -19.85 -19.39 -1.21
C VAL A 101 -19.11 -19.17 -2.53
N SER A 102 -18.84 -20.24 -3.28
CA SER A 102 -18.27 -20.19 -4.62
C SER A 102 -19.11 -19.35 -5.57
N GLY A 103 -20.41 -19.57 -5.62
CA GLY A 103 -21.34 -18.78 -6.44
C GLY A 103 -21.31 -17.28 -6.11
N VAL A 104 -21.38 -16.93 -4.83
CA VAL A 104 -21.28 -15.53 -4.38
C VAL A 104 -19.91 -14.93 -4.74
N GLY A 105 -18.83 -15.67 -4.51
CA GLY A 105 -17.47 -15.24 -4.84
C GLY A 105 -17.29 -14.98 -6.34
N GLN A 106 -17.78 -15.88 -7.19
CA GLN A 106 -17.72 -15.74 -8.66
C GLN A 106 -18.50 -14.52 -9.14
N GLU A 107 -19.70 -14.29 -8.58
CA GLU A 107 -20.53 -13.15 -8.96
C GLU A 107 -19.88 -11.81 -8.57
N MET A 108 -19.43 -11.69 -7.31
CA MET A 108 -18.71 -10.50 -6.84
C MET A 108 -17.43 -10.25 -7.64
N GLU A 109 -16.66 -11.32 -7.93
CA GLU A 109 -15.44 -11.23 -8.73
C GLU A 109 -15.73 -10.76 -10.16
N GLY A 110 -16.81 -11.27 -10.77
CA GLY A 110 -17.27 -10.87 -12.09
C GLY A 110 -17.62 -9.39 -12.15
N ILE A 111 -18.39 -8.89 -11.17
CA ILE A 111 -18.75 -7.47 -11.07
C ILE A 111 -17.48 -6.60 -10.95
N MET A 112 -16.56 -6.94 -10.05
CA MET A 112 -15.32 -6.17 -9.87
C MET A 112 -14.44 -6.18 -11.13
N LYS A 113 -14.39 -7.29 -11.88
CA LYS A 113 -13.71 -7.35 -13.19
C LYS A 113 -14.34 -6.42 -14.22
N THR A 114 -15.66 -6.39 -14.30
CA THR A 114 -16.40 -5.48 -15.19
C THR A 114 -16.08 -4.02 -14.86
N LEU A 115 -16.17 -3.63 -13.59
CA LEU A 115 -15.83 -2.27 -13.16
C LEU A 115 -14.36 -1.93 -13.44
N MET A 116 -13.45 -2.88 -13.23
CA MET A 116 -12.02 -2.68 -13.48
C MET A 116 -11.75 -2.43 -14.98
N ALA A 117 -12.36 -3.23 -15.85
CA ALA A 117 -12.26 -3.04 -17.30
C ALA A 117 -12.82 -1.67 -17.73
N ALA A 118 -13.96 -1.26 -17.16
CA ALA A 118 -14.57 0.04 -17.42
C ALA A 118 -13.67 1.21 -17.01
N ILE A 119 -13.03 1.13 -15.84
CA ILE A 119 -12.07 2.13 -15.37
C ILE A 119 -10.89 2.24 -16.32
N TYR A 120 -10.32 1.11 -16.77
CA TYR A 120 -9.21 1.14 -17.72
C TYR A 120 -9.61 1.72 -19.07
N ALA A 121 -10.80 1.40 -19.57
CA ALA A 121 -11.32 2.00 -20.81
C ALA A 121 -11.50 3.52 -20.65
N ALA A 122 -12.05 3.98 -19.52
CA ALA A 122 -12.28 5.39 -19.23
C ALA A 122 -10.99 6.23 -19.09
N ARG A 123 -9.83 5.60 -18.89
CA ARG A 123 -8.52 6.28 -18.90
C ARG A 123 -8.04 6.62 -20.32
N LEU A 124 -8.52 5.89 -21.31
CA LEU A 124 -8.19 6.11 -22.71
C LEU A 124 -9.22 7.05 -23.35
N ASP A 125 -10.50 6.81 -23.08
CA ASP A 125 -11.62 7.59 -23.58
C ASP A 125 -12.70 7.70 -22.51
N LEU A 126 -12.80 8.88 -21.90
CA LEU A 126 -13.73 9.11 -20.79
C LEU A 126 -15.16 9.20 -21.34
N PRO A 127 -16.09 8.31 -20.92
CA PRO A 127 -17.45 8.33 -21.44
C PRO A 127 -18.19 9.60 -21.02
N ALA A 128 -19.13 10.02 -21.89
CA ALA A 128 -20.02 11.16 -21.61
C ALA A 128 -20.90 10.93 -20.37
N GLU A 129 -21.36 9.69 -20.16
CA GLU A 129 -22.00 9.26 -18.93
C GLU A 129 -20.94 8.75 -17.94
N GLY A 130 -20.95 9.28 -16.72
CA GLY A 130 -20.04 8.84 -15.66
C GLY A 130 -20.24 7.36 -15.31
N LEU A 131 -19.14 6.63 -15.07
CA LEU A 131 -19.19 5.20 -14.77
C LEU A 131 -20.13 4.84 -13.60
N PRO A 132 -20.25 5.62 -12.51
CA PRO A 132 -21.19 5.28 -11.43
C PRO A 132 -22.65 5.18 -11.89
N ALA A 133 -23.08 6.03 -12.82
CA ALA A 133 -24.43 5.98 -13.37
C ALA A 133 -24.57 4.81 -14.36
N ARG A 134 -23.60 4.68 -15.27
CA ARG A 134 -23.59 3.61 -16.29
C ARG A 134 -23.59 2.20 -15.69
N TYR A 135 -22.91 2.00 -14.56
CA TYR A 135 -22.77 0.70 -13.87
C TYR A 135 -23.56 0.65 -12.56
N ALA A 136 -24.63 1.45 -12.43
CA ALA A 136 -25.42 1.52 -11.21
C ALA A 136 -26.01 0.16 -10.79
N ASN A 137 -26.46 -0.64 -11.77
CA ASN A 137 -27.02 -1.97 -11.53
C ASN A 137 -25.97 -2.94 -10.95
N GLU A 138 -24.75 -2.95 -11.50
CA GLU A 138 -23.66 -3.77 -11.01
C GLU A 138 -23.23 -3.36 -9.60
N ILE A 139 -23.15 -2.05 -9.34
CA ILE A 139 -22.81 -1.50 -8.03
C ILE A 139 -23.90 -1.86 -7.00
N GLU A 140 -25.17 -1.70 -7.34
CA GLU A 140 -26.29 -2.07 -6.48
C GLU A 140 -26.31 -3.58 -6.22
N ARG A 141 -26.06 -4.40 -7.26
CA ARG A 141 -25.97 -5.85 -7.12
C ARG A 141 -24.84 -6.26 -6.19
N LEU A 142 -23.66 -5.67 -6.34
CA LEU A 142 -22.53 -5.91 -5.44
C LEU A 142 -22.88 -5.54 -4.00
N ARG A 143 -23.56 -4.42 -3.79
CA ARG A 143 -24.00 -3.98 -2.46
C ARG A 143 -25.00 -4.95 -1.84
N HIS A 144 -25.97 -5.39 -2.64
CA HIS A 144 -26.99 -6.35 -2.22
C HIS A 144 -26.36 -7.67 -1.76
N LEU A 145 -25.42 -8.22 -2.53
CA LEU A 145 -24.65 -9.42 -2.13
C LEU A 145 -23.92 -9.18 -0.80
N CYS A 146 -23.30 -8.02 -0.62
CA CYS A 146 -22.58 -7.72 0.60
C CYS A 146 -23.50 -7.66 1.84
N GLU A 147 -24.65 -6.99 1.73
CA GLU A 147 -25.62 -6.89 2.82
C GLU A 147 -26.29 -8.24 3.14
N ALA A 148 -26.69 -9.00 2.10
CA ALA A 148 -27.30 -10.32 2.27
C ALA A 148 -26.40 -11.29 3.06
N HIS A 149 -25.09 -11.18 2.88
CA HIS A 149 -24.10 -12.06 3.53
C HIS A 149 -23.38 -11.40 4.73
N ARG A 150 -23.84 -10.23 5.19
CA ARG A 150 -23.19 -9.49 6.30
C ARG A 150 -23.12 -10.29 7.61
N MET A 151 -24.09 -11.19 7.83
CA MET A 151 -24.19 -12.05 9.00
C MET A 151 -24.00 -13.54 8.67
N ASP A 152 -23.42 -13.86 7.51
CA ASP A 152 -23.26 -15.23 7.03
C ASP A 152 -22.47 -16.11 8.01
N ASP A 153 -22.86 -17.36 8.20
CA ASP A 153 -22.14 -18.27 9.10
C ASP A 153 -20.73 -18.59 8.60
N HIS A 154 -20.52 -18.58 7.27
CA HIS A 154 -19.22 -18.84 6.67
C HIS A 154 -18.26 -17.67 6.93
N SER A 155 -17.29 -17.91 7.82
CA SER A 155 -16.43 -16.86 8.38
C SER A 155 -15.64 -16.04 7.34
N VAL A 156 -15.14 -16.68 6.27
CA VAL A 156 -14.39 -15.99 5.22
C VAL A 156 -15.29 -15.08 4.39
N LEU A 157 -16.42 -15.60 3.87
CA LEU A 157 -17.43 -14.83 3.16
C LEU A 157 -17.88 -13.63 3.99
N ARG A 158 -18.32 -13.87 5.24
CA ARG A 158 -18.72 -12.81 6.18
C ARG A 158 -17.65 -11.74 6.35
N ARG A 159 -16.38 -12.12 6.45
CA ARG A 159 -15.26 -11.18 6.61
C ARG A 159 -15.07 -10.33 5.36
N VAL A 160 -15.07 -10.94 4.18
CA VAL A 160 -14.86 -10.23 2.91
C VAL A 160 -16.00 -9.26 2.64
N VAL A 161 -17.25 -9.67 2.76
CA VAL A 161 -18.38 -8.76 2.51
C VAL A 161 -18.44 -7.61 3.50
N ARG A 162 -18.13 -7.86 4.78
CA ARG A 162 -18.01 -6.78 5.78
C ARG A 162 -16.89 -5.80 5.44
N GLU A 163 -15.77 -6.29 4.93
CA GLU A 163 -14.68 -5.42 4.46
C GLU A 163 -15.14 -4.52 3.30
N PHE A 164 -15.87 -5.08 2.33
CA PHE A 164 -16.50 -4.28 1.27
C PHE A 164 -17.46 -3.24 1.82
N LEU A 165 -18.31 -3.58 2.80
CA LEU A 165 -19.25 -2.63 3.41
C LEU A 165 -18.54 -1.52 4.20
N TYR A 166 -17.48 -1.85 4.95
CA TYR A 166 -16.75 -0.86 5.75
C TYR A 166 -15.91 0.09 4.90
N ASP A 167 -15.39 -0.38 3.77
CA ASP A 167 -14.52 0.38 2.88
C ASP A 167 -15.24 0.74 1.56
N TRP A 168 -16.58 0.73 1.53
CA TRP A 168 -17.39 0.84 0.32
C TRP A 168 -17.02 2.04 -0.55
N ASP A 169 -17.02 3.23 0.05
CA ASP A 169 -16.78 4.48 -0.68
C ASP A 169 -15.35 4.54 -1.22
N VAL A 170 -14.35 4.09 -0.44
CA VAL A 170 -12.94 4.08 -0.87
C VAL A 170 -12.64 3.00 -1.90
N ILE A 171 -13.40 1.90 -1.91
CA ILE A 171 -13.30 0.83 -2.93
C ILE A 171 -13.87 1.32 -4.25
N LEU A 172 -15.02 1.99 -4.24
CA LEU A 172 -15.71 2.44 -5.45
C LEU A 172 -15.26 3.82 -5.95
N ARG A 173 -14.51 4.58 -5.15
CA ARG A 173 -13.98 5.89 -5.58
C ARG A 173 -13.31 5.87 -6.97
N PRO A 174 -12.47 4.89 -7.34
CA PRO A 174 -11.90 4.82 -8.69
C PRO A 174 -12.92 4.65 -9.82
N VAL A 175 -14.15 4.20 -9.54
CA VAL A 175 -15.23 4.17 -10.53
C VAL A 175 -15.68 5.61 -10.86
N ALA A 176 -15.81 6.46 -9.85
CA ALA A 176 -16.13 7.88 -10.04
C ALA A 176 -14.93 8.71 -10.55
N GLU A 177 -13.72 8.31 -10.18
CA GLU A 177 -12.46 8.99 -10.52
C GLU A 177 -11.48 8.01 -11.22
N PRO A 178 -11.67 7.69 -12.52
CA PRO A 178 -10.93 6.61 -13.20
C PRO A 178 -9.41 6.80 -13.29
N HIS A 179 -8.93 8.04 -13.17
CA HIS A 179 -7.51 8.38 -13.19
C HIS A 179 -6.77 7.92 -11.92
N LEU A 180 -7.49 7.62 -10.84
CA LEU A 180 -6.90 7.16 -9.58
C LEU A 180 -6.32 5.74 -9.68
N PRO A 181 -5.21 5.44 -8.98
CA PRO A 181 -4.58 4.12 -9.03
C PRO A 181 -5.47 3.04 -8.40
N LEU A 182 -5.44 1.83 -9.00
CA LEU A 182 -6.15 0.66 -8.48
C LEU A 182 -5.27 -0.25 -7.63
N SER A 183 -3.95 -0.04 -7.63
CA SER A 183 -2.99 -0.98 -7.04
C SER A 183 -2.00 -0.29 -6.12
N ASN A 184 -1.55 -1.03 -5.11
CA ASN A 184 -0.46 -0.63 -4.23
C ASN A 184 0.89 -1.26 -4.63
N ASN A 185 1.05 -1.62 -5.90
CA ASN A 185 2.20 -2.36 -6.40
C ASN A 185 3.54 -1.66 -6.11
N ALA A 186 3.56 -0.33 -6.02
CA ALA A 186 4.78 0.42 -5.74
C ALA A 186 5.39 0.10 -4.37
N ALA A 187 4.56 -0.03 -3.32
CA ALA A 187 5.01 -0.43 -1.99
C ALA A 187 5.35 -1.92 -1.94
N GLU A 188 4.49 -2.78 -2.50
CA GLU A 188 4.74 -4.23 -2.57
C GLU A 188 6.07 -4.55 -3.27
N GLN A 189 6.36 -3.87 -4.40
CA GLN A 189 7.61 -4.05 -5.14
C GLN A 189 8.83 -3.56 -4.37
N ALA A 190 8.71 -2.41 -3.68
CA ALA A 190 9.79 -1.86 -2.86
C ALA A 190 10.18 -2.82 -1.72
N LEU A 191 9.21 -3.55 -1.16
CA LEU A 191 9.46 -4.54 -0.11
C LEU A 191 10.16 -5.82 -0.58
N ARG A 192 9.98 -6.24 -1.85
CA ARG A 192 10.44 -7.57 -2.34
C ARG A 192 11.92 -7.84 -2.11
N HIS A 193 12.77 -6.87 -2.41
CA HIS A 193 14.22 -7.03 -2.25
C HIS A 193 14.59 -7.26 -0.78
N TRP A 194 13.95 -6.53 0.12
CA TRP A 194 14.20 -6.61 1.56
C TRP A 194 13.58 -7.85 2.19
N VAL A 195 12.48 -8.37 1.65
CA VAL A 195 11.94 -9.69 2.01
C VAL A 195 12.96 -10.80 1.72
N ILE A 196 13.64 -10.76 0.58
CA ILE A 196 14.70 -11.74 0.25
C ILE A 196 15.88 -11.58 1.22
N SER A 197 16.33 -10.33 1.43
CA SER A 197 17.41 -10.03 2.39
C SER A 197 17.10 -10.53 3.80
N ARG A 198 15.87 -10.32 4.29
CA ARG A 198 15.38 -10.82 5.58
C ARG A 198 15.45 -12.33 5.67
N THR A 199 15.03 -13.05 4.62
CA THR A 199 15.05 -14.53 4.60
C THR A 199 16.47 -15.08 4.74
N ILE A 200 17.46 -14.40 4.14
CA ILE A 200 18.87 -14.82 4.19
C ILE A 200 19.53 -14.44 5.54
N SER A 201 19.24 -13.24 6.06
CA SER A 201 19.86 -12.71 7.29
C SER A 201 19.14 -13.11 8.57
N HIS A 202 17.91 -13.63 8.45
CA HIS A 202 16.97 -13.82 9.55
C HIS A 202 16.67 -12.52 10.31
N GLY A 203 16.56 -11.40 9.58
CA GLY A 203 16.30 -10.07 10.12
C GLY A 203 17.47 -9.45 10.88
N THR A 204 17.17 -8.54 11.80
CA THR A 204 18.16 -7.74 12.55
C THR A 204 18.38 -8.27 13.96
N ARG A 205 19.38 -7.72 14.68
CA ARG A 205 19.80 -8.19 16.02
C ARG A 205 19.76 -7.12 17.11
N SER A 206 19.51 -5.86 16.74
CA SER A 206 19.31 -4.75 17.67
C SER A 206 18.48 -3.65 17.01
N GLU A 207 17.94 -2.76 17.82
CA GLU A 207 17.19 -1.58 17.38
C GLU A 207 18.06 -0.67 16.49
N GLU A 208 19.33 -0.46 16.85
CA GLU A 208 20.27 0.33 16.04
C GLU A 208 20.51 -0.32 14.68
N GLY A 209 20.59 -1.66 14.64
CA GLY A 209 20.71 -2.42 13.42
C GLY A 209 19.49 -2.30 12.52
N SER A 210 18.29 -2.33 13.10
CA SER A 210 17.02 -2.09 12.39
C SER A 210 16.95 -0.68 11.83
N ARG A 211 17.28 0.34 12.63
CA ARG A 211 17.30 1.73 12.17
C ARG A 211 18.30 1.94 11.04
N ALA A 212 19.51 1.42 11.17
CA ALA A 212 20.54 1.50 10.14
C ALA A 212 20.10 0.79 8.84
N PHE A 213 19.50 -0.41 8.96
CA PHE A 213 18.98 -1.15 7.81
C PHE A 213 17.89 -0.38 7.09
N ALA A 214 16.83 0.05 7.80
CA ALA A 214 15.71 0.78 7.21
C ALA A 214 16.18 2.09 6.55
N PHE A 215 17.08 2.83 7.21
CA PHE A 215 17.62 4.07 6.65
C PHE A 215 18.44 3.85 5.38
N LEU A 216 19.35 2.87 5.36
CA LEU A 216 20.14 2.55 4.16
C LEU A 216 19.25 2.03 3.02
N ALA A 217 18.28 1.18 3.32
CA ALA A 217 17.29 0.72 2.35
C ALA A 217 16.52 1.88 1.72
N SER A 218 16.15 2.88 2.53
CA SER A 218 15.44 4.09 2.10
C SER A 218 16.28 4.91 1.13
N LEU A 219 17.55 5.15 1.47
CA LEU A 219 18.48 5.90 0.61
C LEU A 219 18.77 5.17 -0.70
N ILE A 220 18.99 3.86 -0.65
CA ILE A 220 19.27 3.05 -1.84
C ILE A 220 18.09 3.10 -2.80
N GLU A 221 16.88 2.85 -2.30
CA GLU A 221 15.68 2.81 -3.12
C GLU A 221 15.29 4.20 -3.64
N THR A 222 15.47 5.25 -2.83
CA THR A 222 15.27 6.64 -3.25
C THR A 222 16.26 7.04 -4.35
N CYS A 223 17.56 6.75 -4.19
CA CYS A 223 18.55 7.02 -5.24
C CYS A 223 18.19 6.29 -6.54
N ARG A 224 17.81 5.01 -6.45
CA ARG A 224 17.40 4.20 -7.59
C ARG A 224 16.21 4.81 -8.35
N ARG A 225 15.20 5.30 -7.64
CA ARG A 225 14.02 5.95 -8.25
C ARG A 225 14.33 7.30 -8.88
N ARG A 226 15.33 8.00 -8.36
CA ARG A 226 15.82 9.28 -8.90
C ARG A 226 16.91 9.09 -9.97
N GLY A 227 17.19 7.85 -10.39
CA GLY A 227 18.20 7.56 -11.41
C GLY A 227 19.64 7.83 -10.96
N ALA A 228 19.88 7.93 -9.66
CA ALA A 228 21.18 8.20 -9.06
C ALA A 228 21.87 6.92 -8.55
N SER A 229 23.20 6.88 -8.60
CA SER A 229 23.98 5.77 -8.03
C SER A 229 24.03 5.88 -6.51
N ALA A 230 23.32 4.98 -5.82
CA ALA A 230 23.35 4.89 -4.36
C ALA A 230 24.78 4.70 -3.82
N TRP A 231 25.61 3.92 -4.52
CA TRP A 231 26.99 3.67 -4.13
C TRP A 231 27.85 4.93 -4.15
N GLN A 232 27.78 5.70 -5.24
CA GLN A 232 28.53 6.96 -5.38
C GLN A 232 28.05 7.99 -4.35
N TYR A 233 26.73 8.07 -4.13
CA TYR A 233 26.15 8.97 -3.15
C TYR A 233 26.61 8.64 -1.73
N LEU A 234 26.46 7.39 -1.28
CA LEU A 234 26.90 6.95 0.05
C LEU A 234 28.40 7.15 0.24
N GLY A 235 29.22 6.84 -0.77
CA GLY A 235 30.66 7.10 -0.73
C GLY A 235 30.99 8.58 -0.52
N THR A 236 30.26 9.47 -1.19
CA THR A 236 30.40 10.93 -1.04
C THR A 236 30.00 11.39 0.35
N VAL A 237 28.86 10.92 0.87
CA VAL A 237 28.38 11.22 2.23
C VAL A 237 29.42 10.80 3.28
N ILE A 238 29.93 9.56 3.19
CA ILE A 238 30.92 9.03 4.15
C ILE A 238 32.24 9.83 4.07
N ALA A 239 32.69 10.16 2.86
CA ALA A 239 33.90 10.96 2.67
C ALA A 239 33.77 12.38 3.26
N ALA A 240 32.61 13.02 3.08
CA ALA A 240 32.30 14.32 3.66
C ALA A 240 32.24 14.25 5.20
N ALA A 241 31.53 13.26 5.75
CA ALA A 241 31.41 13.05 7.19
C ALA A 241 32.77 12.87 7.88
N ARG A 242 33.67 12.07 7.29
CA ARG A 242 35.03 11.84 7.81
C ARG A 242 35.89 13.10 7.85
N LYS A 243 35.61 14.06 6.98
CA LYS A 243 36.30 15.36 6.90
C LYS A 243 35.57 16.46 7.69
N ALA A 244 34.51 16.12 8.43
CA ALA A 244 33.62 17.07 9.10
C ALA A 244 33.09 18.18 8.16
N LEU A 245 32.86 17.83 6.89
CA LEU A 245 32.26 18.72 5.90
C LEU A 245 30.72 18.62 5.96
N GLN A 246 30.05 19.62 5.38
CA GLN A 246 28.61 19.56 5.17
C GLN A 246 28.25 18.32 4.34
N LEU A 247 27.28 17.55 4.82
CA LEU A 247 26.81 16.36 4.11
C LEU A 247 26.05 16.76 2.85
N PRO A 248 26.27 16.09 1.71
CA PRO A 248 25.49 16.36 0.50
C PRO A 248 24.02 16.02 0.74
N THR A 249 23.13 16.73 0.05
CA THR A 249 21.70 16.41 0.03
C THR A 249 21.44 15.13 -0.75
N ILE A 250 20.29 14.50 -0.50
CA ILE A 250 19.84 13.35 -1.29
C ILE A 250 19.75 13.79 -2.77
N PRO A 251 20.26 12.99 -3.74
CA PRO A 251 20.17 13.33 -5.16
C PRO A 251 18.72 13.62 -5.55
N THR A 252 18.48 14.58 -6.43
CA THR A 252 17.14 14.93 -6.95
C THR A 252 16.78 14.13 -8.18
#